data_AF-A0A2W1HIB0-F1
#
_entry.id   AF-A0A2W1HIB0-F1
#
_cell.length_a   1.000
_cell.length_b   1.000
_cell.length_c   1.000
_cell.angle_alpha   90.00
_cell.angle_beta   90.00
_cell.angle_gamma   90.00
#
_symmetry.space_group_name_H-M   'P 1'
#
loop_
_entity.id
_entity.type
_entity.pdbx_description
1 polymer ?
#
loop_
_entity_poly.entity_id
_entity_poly.type
_entity_poly.pdbx_seq_one_letter_code
_entity_poly.pdbx_strand_id
1 'polypeptide(L)'
;MSGIEVAGLVLGCLPLIIQGIETYREGLDPIKGFFGRNKELPVFIRDLRAQYVHYDQNIQMLFGSITSEAEFAMMMADPGLSQELWKSKEAALQDKLRISYKTYQDTMADIEKITKQIASRLEFGAPAETRIDLDAFLATNSKKLNDAFEFRKRVRFGMSKKTIKALLEELDKCNKQLERLTKNSEKIETYHKATKPSYAMRLRKLQRYAKTLHDSLTVCWSCSCRASHKTSLQLEPRGSVFAARTQKRRPSLKISFNVSFSTIDPEGSGVPWQFQAAEICVEDEEDMCLTPMASPRLSLTKSVSFGSLPPYAVHDPANKALPSHEEVKDLCASIQQLRDRASTIGFSLDNKNKLRSAYLIDSTEAYIPTSESVSLESLLEHPPLVNGRRCKLSMKERYSLALTLASSVLYLNSTPWLASEWTARDILFHRTSNTLRPVDIERPYLCPMMDECSKGAPNSPNAGASINKVLSALAISLLELYFGTTAEKYRMLEIEGDVADPCTDQDPLKLCVLAYTWMYNESGNLSAAFRNAVRHCIHGFSEHDANLQDVDFLQAAVENIVLPLQEEFHHFLGRTTT
;
A
#
# COMPACT_ATOMS: atom_id res chain seq x y z
N MET A 1 -22.48 -2.94 28.20
CA MET A 1 -21.75 -3.79 27.25
C MET A 1 -21.29 -2.90 26.10
N SER A 2 -20.15 -3.19 25.50
CA SER A 2 -19.75 -2.48 24.28
C SER A 2 -20.73 -2.83 23.16
N GLY A 3 -20.92 -1.91 22.20
CA GLY A 3 -21.85 -2.14 21.09
C GLY A 3 -21.49 -3.38 20.27
N ILE A 4 -20.21 -3.75 20.24
CA ILE A 4 -19.71 -4.95 19.56
C ILE A 4 -20.04 -6.26 20.29
N GLU A 5 -20.01 -6.29 21.62
CA GLU A 5 -20.44 -7.46 22.39
C GLU A 5 -21.94 -7.71 22.20
N VAL A 6 -22.73 -6.64 22.21
CA VAL A 6 -24.16 -6.69 21.97
C VAL A 6 -24.46 -7.32 20.60
N ALA A 7 -23.60 -7.12 19.60
CA ALA A 7 -23.75 -7.72 18.28
C ALA A 7 -23.85 -9.25 18.34
N GLY A 8 -22.85 -9.88 18.95
CA GLY A 8 -22.83 -11.32 19.14
C GLY A 8 -24.03 -11.81 19.97
N LEU A 9 -24.32 -11.13 21.09
CA LEU A 9 -25.38 -11.55 22.00
C LEU A 9 -26.76 -11.55 21.34
N VAL A 10 -27.07 -10.52 20.56
CA VAL A 10 -28.35 -10.43 19.85
C VAL A 10 -28.44 -11.50 18.75
N LEU A 11 -27.32 -11.77 18.04
CA LEU A 11 -27.25 -12.84 17.04
C LEU A 11 -27.50 -14.22 17.65
N GLY A 12 -27.10 -14.45 18.90
CA GLY A 12 -27.41 -15.68 19.63
C GLY A 12 -28.83 -15.71 20.22
N CYS A 13 -29.31 -14.59 20.76
CA CYS A 13 -30.58 -14.54 21.52
C CYS A 13 -31.83 -14.56 20.63
N LEU A 14 -31.83 -13.85 19.50
CA LEU A 14 -33.01 -13.77 18.65
C LEU A 14 -33.47 -15.14 18.09
N PRO A 15 -32.56 -16.02 17.61
CA PRO A 15 -32.93 -17.38 17.22
C PRO A 15 -33.60 -18.17 18.35
N LEU A 16 -33.08 -18.08 19.57
CA LEU A 16 -33.66 -18.72 20.76
C LEU A 16 -35.06 -18.22 21.07
N ILE A 17 -35.26 -16.90 20.98
CA ILE A 17 -36.56 -16.26 21.18
C ILE A 17 -37.55 -16.78 20.13
N ILE A 18 -37.17 -16.77 18.85
CA ILE A 18 -37.98 -17.27 17.72
C ILE A 18 -38.40 -18.72 17.96
N GLN A 19 -37.45 -19.58 18.31
CA GLN A 19 -37.73 -20.99 18.60
C GLN A 19 -38.62 -21.18 19.82
N GLY A 20 -38.43 -20.38 20.88
CA GLY A 20 -39.28 -20.42 22.07
C GLY A 20 -40.74 -20.10 21.75
N ILE A 21 -40.97 -19.14 20.86
CA ILE A 21 -42.31 -18.77 20.37
C ILE A 21 -42.91 -19.88 19.49
N GLU A 22 -42.09 -20.55 18.68
CA GLU A 22 -42.51 -21.67 17.82
C GLU A 22 -42.93 -22.88 18.64
N THR A 23 -42.12 -23.30 19.61
CA THR A 23 -42.47 -24.40 20.53
C THR A 23 -43.73 -24.06 21.35
N TYR A 24 -43.88 -22.80 21.77
CA TYR A 24 -45.12 -22.35 22.42
C TYR A 24 -46.34 -22.52 21.50
N ARG A 25 -46.21 -22.17 20.22
CA ARG A 25 -47.29 -22.30 19.23
C ARG A 25 -47.68 -23.76 19.02
N GLU A 26 -46.71 -24.67 18.90
CA GLU A 26 -46.96 -26.11 18.71
C GLU A 26 -47.67 -26.74 19.91
N GLY A 27 -47.41 -26.23 21.13
CA GLY A 27 -48.08 -26.67 22.36
C GLY A 27 -49.49 -26.10 22.59
N LEU A 28 -50.02 -25.25 21.70
CA LEU A 28 -51.38 -24.73 21.82
C LEU A 28 -52.41 -25.75 21.31
N ASP A 29 -53.34 -26.13 22.18
CA ASP A 29 -54.40 -27.09 21.89
C ASP A 29 -55.37 -26.51 20.82
N PRO A 30 -55.56 -27.16 19.65
CA PRO A 30 -56.34 -26.59 18.54
C PRO A 30 -57.80 -26.29 18.87
N ILE A 31 -58.36 -26.95 19.89
CA ILE A 31 -59.80 -27.00 20.18
C ILE A 31 -60.21 -26.10 21.36
N LYS A 32 -59.29 -25.71 22.27
CA LYS A 32 -59.61 -24.93 23.47
C LYS A 32 -58.77 -23.65 23.57
N GLY A 33 -59.25 -22.61 22.90
CA GLY A 33 -59.05 -21.23 23.34
C GLY A 33 -57.83 -20.50 22.76
N PHE A 34 -57.96 -19.95 21.54
CA PHE A 34 -57.62 -18.57 21.16
C PHE A 34 -57.67 -18.43 19.62
N PHE A 35 -58.88 -18.32 19.03
CA PHE A 35 -59.04 -18.17 17.58
C PHE A 35 -58.28 -16.96 16.98
N GLY A 36 -57.95 -15.94 17.81
CA GLY A 36 -57.14 -14.78 17.43
C GLY A 36 -55.62 -14.99 17.50
N ARG A 37 -55.08 -15.53 18.62
CA ARG A 37 -53.61 -15.68 18.78
C ARG A 37 -53.01 -16.69 17.80
N ASN A 38 -53.75 -17.73 17.43
CA ASN A 38 -53.26 -18.75 16.49
C ASN A 38 -53.05 -18.22 15.06
N LYS A 39 -53.72 -17.12 14.68
CA LYS A 39 -53.49 -16.42 13.40
C LYS A 39 -52.38 -15.37 13.47
N GLU A 40 -52.11 -14.80 14.65
CA GLU A 40 -51.20 -13.67 14.83
C GLU A 40 -49.76 -14.11 15.17
N LEU A 41 -49.59 -15.21 15.92
CA LEU A 41 -48.28 -15.79 16.23
C LEU A 41 -47.43 -16.10 14.98
N PRO A 42 -47.98 -16.70 13.90
CA PRO A 42 -47.21 -16.93 12.68
C PRO A 42 -46.71 -15.64 12.01
N VAL A 43 -47.52 -14.57 12.04
CA VAL A 43 -47.14 -13.26 11.50
C VAL A 43 -45.99 -12.68 12.32
N PHE A 44 -46.09 -12.76 13.65
CA PHE A 44 -45.03 -12.30 14.56
C PHE A 44 -43.72 -13.08 14.35
N ILE A 45 -43.78 -14.41 14.31
CA ILE A 45 -42.61 -15.26 14.05
C ILE A 45 -41.96 -14.88 12.73
N ARG A 46 -42.76 -14.71 11.67
CA ARG A 46 -42.26 -14.32 10.35
C ARG A 46 -41.59 -12.95 10.38
N ASP A 47 -42.23 -11.96 10.98
CA ASP A 47 -41.71 -10.59 11.02
C ASP A 47 -40.45 -10.52 11.90
N LEU A 48 -40.39 -11.25 13.02
CA LEU A 48 -39.20 -11.36 13.86
C LEU A 48 -38.04 -12.08 13.15
N ARG A 49 -38.32 -13.17 12.40
CA ARG A 49 -37.34 -13.84 11.54
C ARG A 49 -36.78 -12.89 10.48
N ALA A 50 -37.64 -12.08 9.86
CA ALA A 50 -37.20 -11.08 8.88
C ALA A 50 -36.28 -10.03 9.51
N GLN A 51 -36.62 -9.54 10.71
CA GLN A 51 -35.77 -8.60 11.45
C GLN A 51 -34.43 -9.22 11.88
N TYR A 52 -34.43 -10.50 12.26
CA TYR A 52 -33.20 -11.23 12.56
C TYR A 52 -32.29 -11.35 11.33
N VAL A 53 -32.83 -11.75 10.18
CA VAL A 53 -32.05 -11.87 8.93
C VAL A 53 -31.47 -10.52 8.52
N HIS A 54 -32.25 -9.43 8.61
CA HIS A 54 -31.76 -8.09 8.28
C HIS A 54 -30.62 -7.67 9.22
N TYR A 55 -30.76 -7.96 10.51
CA TYR A 55 -29.71 -7.69 11.50
C TYR A 55 -28.44 -8.49 11.21
N ASP A 56 -28.54 -9.81 11.01
CA ASP A 56 -27.42 -10.70 10.68
C ASP A 56 -26.65 -10.23 9.43
N GLN A 57 -27.37 -9.90 8.36
CA GLN A 57 -26.76 -9.34 7.15
C GLN A 57 -26.05 -8.01 7.40
N ASN A 58 -26.64 -7.11 8.19
CA ASN A 58 -26.02 -5.83 8.52
C ASN A 58 -24.72 -6.01 9.31
N ILE A 59 -24.69 -6.97 10.25
CA ILE A 59 -23.47 -7.29 11.01
C ILE A 59 -22.43 -7.96 10.11
N GLN A 60 -22.81 -8.93 9.27
CA GLN A 60 -21.88 -9.55 8.30
C GLN A 60 -21.20 -8.51 7.40
N MET A 61 -21.98 -7.61 6.79
CA MET A 61 -21.44 -6.54 5.94
C MET A 61 -20.54 -5.58 6.71
N LEU A 62 -20.91 -5.24 7.94
CA LEU A 62 -20.11 -4.34 8.78
C LEU A 62 -18.75 -4.94 9.11
N PHE A 63 -18.68 -6.25 9.36
CA PHE A 63 -17.46 -6.97 9.73
C PHE A 63 -16.69 -7.58 8.55
N GLY A 64 -17.25 -7.61 7.34
CA GLY A 64 -16.61 -8.24 6.17
C GLY A 64 -15.23 -7.70 5.80
N SER A 65 -14.91 -6.44 6.16
CA SER A 65 -13.58 -5.84 5.97
C SER A 65 -12.67 -5.90 7.21
N ILE A 66 -13.20 -6.37 8.34
CA ILE A 66 -12.53 -6.40 9.65
C ILE A 66 -12.08 -7.83 10.00
N THR A 67 -12.84 -8.83 9.55
CA THR A 67 -12.62 -10.25 9.83
C THR A 67 -12.63 -11.06 8.55
N SER A 68 -11.84 -12.13 8.50
CA SER A 68 -11.98 -13.15 7.44
C SER A 68 -13.30 -13.91 7.58
N GLU A 69 -13.77 -14.55 6.50
CA GLU A 69 -14.99 -15.36 6.52
C GLU A 69 -14.92 -16.49 7.56
N ALA A 70 -13.77 -17.16 7.67
CA ALA A 70 -13.54 -18.20 8.67
C ALA A 70 -13.57 -17.65 10.10
N GLU A 71 -12.94 -16.49 10.34
CA GLU A 71 -12.91 -15.86 11.66
C GLU A 71 -14.30 -15.37 12.09
N PHE A 72 -15.06 -14.78 11.17
CA PHE A 72 -16.44 -14.38 11.43
C PHE A 72 -17.32 -15.59 11.75
N ALA A 73 -17.17 -16.70 11.02
CA ALA A 73 -17.88 -17.94 11.31
C ALA A 73 -17.57 -18.49 12.72
N MET A 74 -16.31 -18.40 13.17
CA MET A 74 -15.95 -18.78 14.55
C MET A 74 -16.60 -17.86 15.58
N MET A 75 -16.62 -16.54 15.34
CA MET A 75 -17.26 -15.56 16.23
C MET A 75 -18.78 -15.78 16.36
N MET A 76 -19.39 -16.36 15.33
CA MET A 76 -20.82 -16.69 15.26
C MET A 76 -21.17 -18.06 15.86
N ALA A 77 -20.22 -18.99 15.92
CA ALA A 77 -20.48 -20.38 16.35
C ALA A 77 -20.92 -20.47 17.81
N ASP A 78 -20.35 -19.65 18.69
CA ASP A 78 -20.80 -19.50 20.07
C ASP A 78 -20.64 -18.04 20.54
N PRO A 79 -21.74 -17.25 20.50
CA PRO A 79 -21.69 -15.85 20.91
C PRO A 79 -21.35 -15.61 22.38
N GLY A 80 -21.59 -16.61 23.26
CA GLY A 80 -21.29 -16.48 24.69
C GLY A 80 -19.81 -16.73 25.02
N LEU A 81 -19.16 -17.65 24.31
CA LEU A 81 -17.72 -17.94 24.48
C LEU A 81 -16.81 -17.04 23.64
N SER A 82 -17.34 -16.43 22.57
CA SER A 82 -16.58 -15.59 21.64
C SER A 82 -16.44 -14.13 22.07
N GLN A 83 -16.81 -13.78 23.31
CA GLN A 83 -16.84 -12.39 23.79
C GLN A 83 -15.48 -11.69 23.68
N GLU A 84 -14.37 -12.41 23.89
CA GLU A 84 -13.02 -11.86 23.70
C GLU A 84 -12.71 -11.60 22.22
N LEU A 85 -13.17 -12.47 21.31
CA LEU A 85 -13.01 -12.28 19.87
C LEU A 85 -13.77 -11.05 19.41
N TRP A 86 -15.01 -10.85 19.87
CA TRP A 86 -15.79 -9.63 19.59
C TRP A 86 -15.08 -8.38 20.12
N LYS A 87 -14.58 -8.38 21.37
CA LYS A 87 -13.82 -7.26 21.93
C LYS A 87 -12.57 -6.91 21.13
N SER A 88 -11.84 -7.92 20.64
CA SER A 88 -10.59 -7.71 19.90
C SER A 88 -10.78 -6.86 18.62
N LYS A 89 -12.00 -6.84 18.06
CA LYS A 89 -12.33 -6.13 16.81
C LYS A 89 -12.85 -4.71 17.03
N GLU A 90 -13.00 -4.27 18.28
CA GLU A 90 -13.56 -2.96 18.61
C GLU A 90 -12.75 -1.80 18.00
N ALA A 91 -11.42 -1.85 18.08
CA ALA A 91 -10.55 -0.81 17.55
C ALA A 91 -10.69 -0.69 16.01
N ALA A 92 -10.75 -1.82 15.30
CA ALA A 92 -10.93 -1.85 13.86
C ALA A 92 -12.33 -1.35 13.45
N LEU A 93 -13.36 -1.68 14.22
CA LEU A 93 -14.72 -1.18 14.00
C LEU A 93 -14.82 0.33 14.21
N GLN A 94 -14.16 0.84 15.25
CA GLN A 94 -14.10 2.26 15.54
C GLN A 94 -13.37 3.03 14.43
N ASP A 95 -12.28 2.48 13.89
CA ASP A 95 -11.57 3.08 12.75
C ASP A 95 -12.41 3.09 11.47
N LYS A 96 -13.17 2.01 11.20
CA LYS A 96 -14.08 1.92 10.04
C LYS A 96 -15.23 2.93 10.11
N LEU A 97 -15.89 3.04 11.27
CA LEU A 97 -17.08 3.88 11.44
C LEU A 97 -16.76 5.35 11.76
N ARG A 98 -15.58 5.64 12.30
CA ARG A 98 -15.10 6.99 12.65
C ARG A 98 -16.16 7.78 13.44
N ILE A 99 -16.61 8.91 12.91
CA ILE A 99 -17.61 9.79 13.53
C ILE A 99 -18.97 9.10 13.75
N SER A 100 -19.28 8.07 12.96
CA SER A 100 -20.54 7.33 13.04
C SER A 100 -20.52 6.24 14.11
N TYR A 101 -19.36 5.98 14.73
CA TYR A 101 -19.19 4.92 15.73
C TYR A 101 -20.08 5.15 16.96
N LYS A 102 -20.24 6.40 17.41
CA LYS A 102 -21.11 6.71 18.55
C LYS A 102 -22.58 6.39 18.25
N THR A 103 -23.05 6.74 17.06
CA THR A 103 -24.41 6.41 16.60
C THR A 103 -24.63 4.91 16.49
N TYR A 104 -23.61 4.15 16.06
CA TYR A 104 -23.66 2.69 16.07
C TYR A 104 -23.83 2.15 17.50
N GLN A 105 -23.02 2.62 18.46
CA GLN A 105 -23.13 2.17 19.86
C GLN A 105 -24.53 2.44 20.43
N ASP A 106 -25.08 3.63 20.18
CA ASP A 106 -26.41 4.00 20.66
C ASP A 106 -27.49 3.11 20.01
N THR A 107 -27.39 2.85 18.70
CA THR A 107 -28.31 1.95 17.97
C THR A 107 -28.24 0.52 18.52
N MET A 108 -27.05 0.02 18.84
CA MET A 108 -26.88 -1.32 19.42
C MET A 108 -27.47 -1.41 20.82
N ALA A 109 -27.31 -0.38 21.65
CA ALA A 109 -27.94 -0.32 22.97
C ALA A 109 -29.48 -0.37 22.90
N ASP A 110 -30.07 0.29 21.89
CA ASP A 110 -31.51 0.23 21.65
C ASP A 110 -31.96 -1.19 21.23
N ILE A 111 -31.21 -1.85 20.33
CA ILE A 111 -31.48 -3.25 19.92
C ILE A 111 -31.38 -4.19 21.11
N GLU A 112 -30.37 -4.03 21.97
CA GLU A 112 -30.23 -4.81 23.21
C GLU A 112 -31.47 -4.69 24.09
N LYS A 113 -31.94 -3.45 24.30
CA LYS A 113 -33.11 -3.14 25.11
C LYS A 113 -34.38 -3.77 24.52
N ILE A 114 -34.59 -3.66 23.21
CA ILE A 114 -35.73 -4.27 22.53
C ILE A 114 -35.69 -5.79 22.66
N THR A 115 -34.53 -6.40 22.43
CA THR A 115 -34.33 -7.85 22.53
C THR A 115 -34.61 -8.35 23.96
N LYS A 116 -34.13 -7.63 24.99
CA LYS A 116 -34.45 -7.90 26.41
C LYS A 116 -35.94 -7.82 26.68
N GLN A 117 -36.65 -6.84 26.11
CA GLN A 117 -38.09 -6.72 26.28
C GLN A 117 -38.85 -7.89 25.65
N ILE A 118 -38.43 -8.33 24.46
CA ILE A 118 -39.00 -9.52 23.80
C ILE A 118 -38.73 -10.78 24.64
N ALA A 119 -37.48 -10.98 25.09
CA ALA A 119 -37.08 -12.12 25.91
C ALA A 119 -37.82 -12.18 27.26
N SER A 120 -37.97 -11.04 27.96
CA SER A 120 -38.61 -10.97 29.29
C SER A 120 -40.06 -11.44 29.34
N ARG A 121 -40.72 -11.54 28.19
CA ARG A 121 -42.12 -11.93 28.08
C ARG A 121 -42.31 -13.37 27.59
N LEU A 122 -41.20 -14.06 27.30
CA LEU A 122 -41.12 -15.52 27.22
C LEU A 122 -40.83 -16.03 28.63
N GLU A 123 -41.88 -16.19 29.45
CA GLU A 123 -41.70 -16.60 30.84
C GLU A 123 -41.26 -18.07 30.92
N PHE A 124 -40.05 -18.32 31.43
CA PHE A 124 -39.57 -19.63 31.86
C PHE A 124 -39.95 -19.87 33.33
N GLY A 125 -41.25 -19.88 33.64
CA GLY A 125 -41.81 -20.31 34.93
C GLY A 125 -41.14 -19.75 36.20
N ALA A 126 -40.93 -18.44 36.28
CA ALA A 126 -40.59 -17.70 37.51
C ALA A 126 -41.22 -16.28 37.44
N PRO A 127 -41.61 -15.67 38.59
CA PRO A 127 -42.36 -14.42 38.60
C PRO A 127 -41.57 -13.23 38.00
N ALA A 128 -42.32 -12.32 37.38
CA ALA A 128 -41.93 -11.32 36.38
C ALA A 128 -40.97 -10.18 36.82
N GLU A 129 -40.14 -10.35 37.85
CA GLU A 129 -39.36 -9.24 38.44
C GLU A 129 -37.82 -9.37 38.36
N THR A 130 -37.27 -10.48 37.86
CA THR A 130 -35.82 -10.56 37.62
C THR A 130 -35.47 -10.04 36.23
N ARG A 131 -34.71 -8.93 36.19
CA ARG A 131 -34.10 -8.37 34.97
C ARG A 131 -33.43 -9.50 34.18
N ILE A 132 -33.93 -9.80 32.97
CA ILE A 132 -33.28 -10.78 32.09
C ILE A 132 -31.98 -10.18 31.58
N ASP A 133 -30.89 -10.84 31.91
CA ASP A 133 -29.60 -10.62 31.27
C ASP A 133 -29.48 -11.52 30.03
N LEU A 134 -29.04 -10.96 28.91
CA LEU A 134 -28.95 -11.71 27.64
C LEU A 134 -27.89 -12.81 27.72
N ASP A 135 -26.79 -12.54 28.44
CA ASP A 135 -25.74 -13.52 28.73
C ASP A 135 -26.29 -14.71 29.52
N ALA A 136 -27.03 -14.45 30.60
CA ALA A 136 -27.66 -15.49 31.40
C ALA A 136 -28.73 -16.26 30.62
N PHE A 137 -29.45 -15.57 29.73
CA PHE A 137 -30.46 -16.17 28.86
C PHE A 137 -29.83 -17.16 27.86
N LEU A 138 -28.71 -16.78 27.23
CA LEU A 138 -27.95 -17.64 26.32
C LEU A 138 -27.35 -18.84 27.04
N ALA A 139 -26.68 -18.60 28.18
CA ALA A 139 -26.05 -19.66 28.95
C ALA A 139 -27.05 -20.73 29.45
N THR A 140 -28.28 -20.32 29.76
CA THR A 140 -29.32 -21.23 30.26
C THR A 140 -29.96 -22.09 29.15
N ASN A 141 -29.87 -21.63 27.89
CA ASN A 141 -30.56 -22.25 26.76
C ASN A 141 -29.58 -22.58 25.61
N SER A 142 -28.30 -22.89 25.87
CA SER A 142 -27.32 -23.17 24.81
C SER A 142 -27.58 -24.49 24.07
N LYS A 143 -27.12 -24.58 22.81
CA LYS A 143 -27.28 -25.75 21.92
C LYS A 143 -26.60 -26.99 22.51
N LYS A 144 -27.31 -28.12 22.60
CA LYS A 144 -26.68 -29.46 22.68
C LYS A 144 -26.69 -30.12 21.30
N LEU A 145 -25.78 -31.09 21.13
CA LEU A 145 -25.40 -31.88 19.93
C LEU A 145 -26.48 -32.32 18.91
N ASN A 146 -27.77 -32.09 19.13
CA ASN A 146 -28.89 -32.48 18.25
C ASN A 146 -29.64 -31.30 17.61
N ASP A 147 -29.02 -30.12 17.49
CA ASP A 147 -29.56 -28.92 16.80
C ASP A 147 -30.88 -28.34 17.38
N ALA A 148 -31.45 -28.95 18.41
CA ALA A 148 -32.64 -28.50 19.11
C ALA A 148 -32.27 -27.85 20.45
N PHE A 149 -32.81 -26.65 20.70
CA PHE A 149 -32.67 -25.97 21.98
C PHE A 149 -33.68 -26.56 22.98
N GLU A 150 -33.21 -27.09 24.11
CA GLU A 150 -34.09 -27.65 25.14
C GLU A 150 -34.56 -26.58 26.12
N PHE A 151 -35.79 -26.11 25.95
CA PHE A 151 -36.43 -25.26 26.94
C PHE A 151 -36.80 -26.09 28.19
N ARG A 152 -36.06 -25.93 29.30
CA ARG A 152 -36.26 -26.67 30.56
C ARG A 152 -37.63 -26.46 31.24
N LYS A 153 -38.45 -25.50 30.80
CA LYS A 153 -39.76 -25.16 31.39
C LYS A 153 -40.79 -24.83 30.29
N ARG A 154 -42.08 -25.06 30.57
CA ARG A 154 -43.19 -24.65 29.68
C ARG A 154 -43.11 -23.16 29.38
N VAL A 155 -42.79 -22.82 28.14
CA VAL A 155 -42.76 -21.44 27.65
C VAL A 155 -44.18 -20.86 27.72
N ARG A 156 -44.32 -19.66 28.29
CA ARG A 156 -45.57 -18.90 28.24
C ARG A 156 -45.33 -17.58 27.51
N PHE A 157 -46.19 -17.27 26.55
CA PHE A 157 -46.13 -16.02 25.81
C PHE A 157 -47.20 -15.02 26.31
N GLY A 158 -46.74 -13.95 26.96
CA GLY A 158 -47.60 -13.02 27.71
C GLY A 158 -47.87 -11.66 27.07
N MET A 159 -47.42 -11.37 25.85
CA MET A 159 -47.52 -10.02 25.28
C MET A 159 -48.86 -9.70 24.59
N SER A 160 -49.26 -8.44 24.66
CA SER A 160 -50.34 -7.88 23.84
C SER A 160 -49.88 -7.64 22.40
N LYS A 161 -50.80 -7.78 21.45
CA LYS A 161 -50.56 -7.51 20.01
C LYS A 161 -49.96 -6.13 19.76
N LYS A 162 -50.46 -5.10 20.45
CA LYS A 162 -50.02 -3.71 20.28
C LYS A 162 -48.56 -3.55 20.70
N THR A 163 -48.17 -4.18 21.81
CA THR A 163 -46.80 -4.12 22.34
C THR A 163 -45.80 -4.80 21.41
N ILE A 164 -46.11 -6.01 20.94
CA ILE A 164 -45.25 -6.76 20.02
C ILE A 164 -45.03 -5.98 18.73
N LYS A 165 -46.11 -5.46 18.16
CA LYS A 165 -46.05 -4.70 16.92
C LYS A 165 -45.18 -3.45 17.09
N ALA A 166 -45.31 -2.73 18.20
CA ALA A 166 -44.46 -1.57 18.50
C ALA A 166 -42.98 -1.96 18.63
N LEU A 167 -42.67 -3.06 19.32
CA LEU A 167 -41.28 -3.53 19.46
C LEU A 167 -40.65 -3.96 18.13
N LEU A 168 -41.43 -4.63 17.26
CA LEU A 168 -40.97 -4.96 15.91
C LEU A 168 -40.74 -3.71 15.05
N GLU A 169 -41.61 -2.71 15.16
CA GLU A 169 -41.46 -1.42 14.45
C GLU A 169 -40.23 -0.65 14.95
N GLU A 170 -39.92 -0.71 16.25
CA GLU A 170 -38.69 -0.13 16.81
C GLU A 170 -37.45 -0.91 16.35
N LEU A 171 -37.49 -2.25 16.33
CA LEU A 171 -36.39 -3.08 15.84
C LEU A 171 -36.11 -2.81 14.35
N ASP A 172 -37.17 -2.68 13.54
CA ASP A 172 -37.07 -2.31 12.13
C ASP A 172 -36.40 -0.95 11.92
N LYS A 173 -36.73 0.05 12.75
CA LYS A 173 -36.06 1.36 12.70
C LYS A 173 -34.58 1.24 13.04
N CYS A 174 -34.22 0.45 14.06
CA CYS A 174 -32.82 0.24 14.44
C CYS A 174 -32.04 -0.48 13.35
N ASN A 175 -32.61 -1.55 12.76
CA ASN A 175 -32.00 -2.28 11.65
C ASN A 175 -31.81 -1.40 10.40
N LYS A 176 -32.79 -0.56 10.05
CA LYS A 176 -32.64 0.43 8.98
C LYS A 176 -31.57 1.47 9.28
N GLN A 177 -31.41 1.84 10.55
CA GLN A 177 -30.35 2.75 10.96
C GLN A 177 -28.98 2.09 10.83
N LEU A 178 -28.82 0.84 11.28
CA LEU A 178 -27.59 0.05 11.08
C LEU A 178 -27.26 -0.09 9.60
N GLU A 179 -28.24 -0.46 8.76
CA GLU A 179 -28.06 -0.57 7.31
C GLU A 179 -27.55 0.74 6.70
N ARG A 180 -28.08 1.89 7.12
CA ARG A 180 -27.60 3.20 6.67
C ARG A 180 -26.17 3.47 7.11
N LEU A 181 -25.82 3.13 8.35
CA LEU A 181 -24.46 3.29 8.87
C LEU A 181 -23.48 2.42 8.08
N THR A 182 -23.83 1.16 7.81
CA THR A 182 -23.02 0.23 7.01
C THR A 182 -22.89 0.69 5.55
N LYS A 183 -24.00 1.04 4.88
CA LYS A 183 -23.95 1.56 3.50
C LYS A 183 -23.17 2.87 3.40
N ASN A 184 -23.29 3.76 4.38
CA ASN A 184 -22.55 5.02 4.38
C ASN A 184 -21.07 4.80 4.66
N SER A 185 -20.69 3.86 5.54
CA SER A 185 -19.28 3.55 5.78
C SER A 185 -18.63 2.93 4.55
N GLU A 186 -19.30 1.99 3.88
CA GLU A 186 -18.85 1.44 2.59
C GLU A 186 -18.78 2.52 1.50
N LYS A 187 -19.76 3.41 1.42
CA LYS A 187 -19.74 4.53 0.47
C LYS A 187 -18.62 5.52 0.76
N ILE A 188 -18.30 5.79 2.03
CA ILE A 188 -17.20 6.67 2.42
C ILE A 188 -15.86 5.98 2.14
N GLU A 189 -15.74 4.68 2.42
CA GLU A 189 -14.56 3.88 2.12
C GLU A 189 -14.32 3.80 0.61
N THR A 190 -15.37 3.53 -0.17
CA THR A 190 -15.33 3.55 -1.64
C THR A 190 -15.12 4.95 -2.18
N TYR A 191 -15.63 6.02 -1.56
CA TYR A 191 -15.32 7.39 -1.98
C TYR A 191 -13.86 7.72 -1.71
N HIS A 192 -13.32 7.35 -0.55
CA HIS A 192 -11.90 7.52 -0.24
C HIS A 192 -10.99 6.69 -1.16
N LYS A 193 -11.41 5.47 -1.55
CA LYS A 193 -10.75 4.63 -2.56
C LYS A 193 -10.89 5.22 -3.98
N ALA A 194 -12.10 5.65 -4.36
CA ALA A 194 -12.42 6.19 -5.70
C ALA A 194 -11.90 7.62 -5.94
N THR A 195 -11.47 8.35 -4.90
CA THR A 195 -10.83 9.67 -5.09
C THR A 195 -9.35 9.55 -5.50
N LYS A 196 -8.75 8.36 -5.65
CA LYS A 196 -7.30 8.26 -5.92
C LYS A 196 -6.89 7.11 -6.85
N PRO A 197 -6.81 7.37 -8.17
CA PRO A 197 -5.68 6.89 -8.97
C PRO A 197 -4.55 7.94 -8.98
N SER A 198 -4.40 8.74 -7.91
CA SER A 198 -3.42 9.82 -7.92
C SER A 198 -1.98 9.28 -7.83
N TYR A 199 -1.73 8.17 -7.12
CA TYR A 199 -0.37 7.60 -7.05
C TYR A 199 -0.06 6.82 -8.31
N ALA A 200 -0.95 5.91 -8.72
CA ALA A 200 -0.78 5.12 -9.94
C ALA A 200 -0.55 5.98 -11.19
N MET A 201 -1.32 7.07 -11.37
CA MET A 201 -1.12 7.99 -12.51
C MET A 201 0.22 8.74 -12.44
N ARG A 202 0.67 9.13 -11.25
CA ARG A 202 1.98 9.76 -11.06
C ARG A 202 3.13 8.78 -11.32
N LEU A 203 3.01 7.53 -10.88
CA LEU A 203 4.00 6.49 -11.16
C LEU A 203 4.03 6.10 -12.65
N ARG A 204 2.87 6.00 -13.33
CA ARG A 204 2.78 5.83 -14.79
C ARG A 204 3.48 6.95 -15.55
N LYS A 205 3.31 8.20 -15.08
CA LYS A 205 3.98 9.36 -15.65
C LYS A 205 5.50 9.24 -15.50
N LEU A 206 5.99 8.87 -14.31
CA LEU A 206 7.42 8.60 -14.07
C LEU A 206 7.95 7.43 -14.90
N GLN A 207 7.20 6.33 -15.00
CA GLN A 207 7.53 5.16 -15.81
C GLN A 207 7.71 5.53 -17.28
N ARG A 208 6.80 6.36 -17.83
CA ARG A 208 6.92 6.88 -19.19
C ARG A 208 8.17 7.71 -19.38
N TYR A 209 8.48 8.61 -18.44
CA TYR A 209 9.70 9.41 -18.52
C TYR A 209 10.95 8.57 -18.39
N ALA A 210 10.98 7.59 -17.51
CA ALA A 210 12.11 6.66 -17.36
C ALA A 210 12.35 5.85 -18.66
N LYS A 211 11.29 5.37 -19.31
CA LYS A 211 11.39 4.70 -20.61
C LYS A 211 11.94 5.63 -21.69
N THR A 212 11.37 6.83 -21.78
CA THR A 212 11.80 7.86 -22.75
C THR A 212 13.26 8.25 -22.53
N LEU A 213 13.68 8.37 -21.28
CA LEU A 213 15.04 8.67 -20.88
C LEU A 213 16.01 7.59 -21.37
N HIS A 214 15.67 6.32 -21.14
CA HIS A 214 16.48 5.19 -21.61
C HIS A 214 16.64 5.22 -23.13
N ASP A 215 15.53 5.36 -23.85
CA ASP A 215 15.51 5.37 -25.32
C ASP A 215 16.35 6.53 -25.86
N SER A 216 16.22 7.72 -25.26
CA SER A 216 16.98 8.91 -25.63
C SER A 216 18.48 8.74 -25.39
N LEU A 217 18.87 8.25 -24.21
CA LEU A 217 20.28 8.03 -23.88
C LEU A 217 20.92 6.97 -24.79
N THR A 218 20.18 5.90 -25.10
CA THR A 218 20.63 4.84 -26.01
C THR A 218 20.94 5.36 -27.41
N VAL A 219 20.13 6.31 -27.92
CA VAL A 219 20.35 6.95 -29.23
C VAL A 219 21.53 7.94 -29.19
N CYS A 220 21.75 8.62 -28.06
CA CYS A 220 22.83 9.61 -27.93
C CYS A 220 24.23 8.99 -27.79
N TRP A 221 24.33 7.68 -27.52
CA TRP A 221 25.60 6.95 -27.58
C TRP A 221 25.95 6.59 -29.04
N SER A 222 26.35 7.61 -29.81
CA SER A 222 26.71 7.47 -31.23
C SER A 222 28.22 7.33 -31.50
N CYS A 223 29.05 7.34 -30.45
CA CYS A 223 30.49 7.22 -30.52
C CYS A 223 30.97 5.78 -30.82
N SER A 224 32.22 5.65 -31.28
CA SER A 224 32.85 4.33 -31.53
C SER A 224 33.11 3.52 -30.25
N CYS A 225 33.17 4.18 -29.09
CA CYS A 225 33.36 3.56 -27.78
C CYS A 225 32.02 3.24 -27.07
N ARG A 226 30.88 3.24 -27.78
CA ARG A 226 29.55 2.93 -27.23
C ARG A 226 29.52 1.67 -26.35
N ALA A 227 30.17 0.59 -26.76
CA ALA A 227 30.18 -0.68 -26.04
C ALA A 227 30.92 -0.60 -24.69
N SER A 228 31.81 0.37 -24.53
CA SER A 228 32.55 0.62 -23.30
C SER A 228 31.79 1.50 -22.33
N HIS A 229 30.72 2.18 -22.76
CA HIS A 229 29.96 3.08 -21.89
C HIS A 229 28.83 2.35 -21.16
N LYS A 230 28.71 2.65 -19.86
CA LYS A 230 27.61 2.23 -19.01
C LYS A 230 26.85 3.44 -18.52
N THR A 231 25.54 3.28 -18.44
CA THR A 231 24.62 4.28 -17.90
C THR A 231 23.87 3.64 -16.74
N SER A 232 23.99 4.20 -15.55
CA SER A 232 23.29 3.70 -14.36
C SER A 232 22.32 4.75 -13.85
N LEU A 233 21.09 4.33 -13.56
CA LEU A 233 20.04 5.20 -13.03
C LEU A 233 20.03 5.14 -11.51
N GLN A 234 20.05 6.30 -10.84
CA GLN A 234 19.92 6.37 -9.39
C GLN A 234 18.48 6.00 -8.97
N LEU A 235 18.35 5.10 -8.00
CA LEU A 235 17.08 4.74 -7.38
C LEU A 235 16.75 5.74 -6.27
N GLU A 236 15.50 6.21 -6.24
CA GLU A 236 15.05 7.28 -5.36
C GLU A 236 13.67 6.97 -4.76
N PRO A 237 13.46 7.26 -3.46
CA PRO A 237 12.18 7.00 -2.80
C PRO A 237 11.05 7.91 -3.31
N ARG A 238 11.39 9.07 -3.91
CA ARG A 238 10.45 10.05 -4.50
C ARG A 238 9.24 10.37 -3.60
N GLY A 239 9.46 10.55 -2.29
CA GLY A 239 8.40 10.72 -1.28
C GLY A 239 7.38 11.85 -1.55
N SER A 240 7.73 12.86 -2.35
CA SER A 240 6.81 13.91 -2.82
C SER A 240 5.68 13.37 -3.71
N VAL A 241 5.92 12.24 -4.41
CA VAL A 241 4.91 11.50 -5.18
C VAL A 241 3.84 10.93 -4.26
N PHE A 242 4.16 10.61 -3.01
CA PHE A 242 3.23 9.99 -2.07
C PHE A 242 2.61 10.97 -1.06
N ALA A 243 3.14 12.20 -0.99
CA ALA A 243 2.63 13.25 -0.11
C ALA A 243 1.16 13.62 -0.39
N ALA A 244 0.41 13.90 0.68
CA ALA A 244 -0.97 14.39 0.59
C ALA A 244 -1.04 15.80 0.00
N ARG A 245 -2.01 16.07 -0.88
CA ARG A 245 -2.18 17.36 -1.59
C ARG A 245 -2.62 18.54 -0.68
N THR A 246 -2.55 18.40 0.64
CA THR A 246 -3.05 19.39 1.62
C THR A 246 -2.14 20.59 1.82
N GLN A 247 -0.95 20.63 1.21
CA GLN A 247 -0.07 21.79 1.29
C GLN A 247 -0.24 22.69 0.05
N LYS A 248 -0.52 23.98 0.32
CA LYS A 248 -0.55 25.13 -0.61
C LYS A 248 0.22 24.87 -1.90
N ARG A 249 -0.43 25.11 -3.06
CA ARG A 249 0.14 25.17 -4.43
C ARG A 249 1.65 25.42 -4.39
N ARG A 250 2.44 24.34 -4.30
CA ARG A 250 3.88 24.40 -4.53
C ARG A 250 4.06 24.58 -6.04
N PRO A 251 5.08 25.33 -6.50
CA PRO A 251 5.46 25.29 -7.91
C PRO A 251 5.62 23.81 -8.30
N SER A 252 5.12 23.46 -9.47
CA SER A 252 5.23 22.13 -10.05
C SER A 252 6.64 21.60 -9.83
N LEU A 253 6.75 20.45 -9.16
CA LEU A 253 8.03 19.83 -8.88
C LEU A 253 8.59 19.37 -10.23
N LYS A 254 9.60 20.09 -10.72
CA LYS A 254 10.39 19.68 -11.87
C LYS A 254 10.85 18.24 -11.65
N ILE A 255 10.48 17.34 -12.56
CA ILE A 255 10.86 15.93 -12.47
C ILE A 255 12.28 15.81 -13.01
N SER A 256 13.21 15.35 -12.17
CA SER A 256 14.56 14.99 -12.61
C SER A 256 14.89 13.53 -12.30
N PHE A 257 15.87 13.01 -13.03
CA PHE A 257 16.48 11.71 -12.84
C PHE A 257 17.99 11.88 -12.70
N ASN A 258 18.56 11.32 -11.64
CA ASN A 258 20.01 11.29 -11.45
C ASN A 258 20.57 10.05 -12.12
N VAL A 259 21.60 10.23 -12.94
CA VAL A 259 22.24 9.19 -13.75
C VAL A 259 23.75 9.28 -13.56
N SER A 260 24.43 8.14 -13.54
CA SER A 260 25.88 8.09 -13.67
C SER A 260 26.29 7.45 -14.99
N PHE A 261 27.29 8.05 -15.61
CA PHE A 261 27.96 7.51 -16.79
C PHE A 261 29.32 6.97 -16.38
N SER A 262 29.67 5.79 -16.86
CA SER A 262 31.00 5.21 -16.65
C SER A 262 31.56 4.55 -17.89
N THR A 263 32.88 4.43 -17.95
CA THR A 263 33.59 3.77 -19.05
C THR A 263 34.32 2.53 -18.52
N ILE A 264 34.04 1.38 -19.12
CA ILE A 264 34.76 0.13 -18.90
C ILE A 264 36.06 0.18 -19.71
N ASP A 265 37.19 -0.02 -19.03
CA ASP A 265 38.53 -0.01 -19.64
C ASP A 265 38.83 1.30 -20.43
N PRO A 266 39.10 2.42 -19.74
CA PRO A 266 39.42 3.69 -20.38
C PRO A 266 40.70 3.65 -21.23
N GLU A 267 41.64 2.76 -20.90
CA GLU A 267 42.93 2.64 -21.59
C GLU A 267 42.77 1.93 -22.95
N GLY A 268 41.95 0.87 -23.01
CA GLY A 268 41.63 0.15 -24.25
C GLY A 268 40.63 0.88 -25.17
N SER A 269 39.75 1.71 -24.61
CA SER A 269 38.67 2.39 -25.36
C SER A 269 39.06 3.77 -25.92
N GLY A 270 40.22 4.32 -25.52
CA GLY A 270 40.70 5.64 -25.96
C GLY A 270 39.91 6.82 -25.37
N VAL A 271 39.11 6.58 -24.33
CA VAL A 271 38.27 7.59 -23.68
C VAL A 271 38.94 8.08 -22.39
N PRO A 272 39.15 9.40 -22.22
CA PRO A 272 39.96 9.90 -21.11
C PRO A 272 39.18 10.01 -19.78
N TRP A 273 37.90 9.63 -19.71
CA TRP A 273 37.05 9.76 -18.52
C TRP A 273 36.48 8.39 -18.09
N GLN A 274 36.41 8.19 -16.77
CA GLN A 274 35.95 6.93 -16.18
C GLN A 274 34.56 7.03 -15.56
N PHE A 275 34.22 8.20 -15.00
CA PHE A 275 32.96 8.43 -14.31
C PHE A 275 32.50 9.87 -14.52
N GLN A 276 31.19 10.06 -14.69
CA GLN A 276 30.56 11.37 -14.70
C GLN A 276 29.12 11.27 -14.15
N ALA A 277 28.81 12.05 -13.11
CA ALA A 277 27.44 12.19 -12.64
C ALA A 277 26.66 13.18 -13.51
N ALA A 278 25.37 12.93 -13.69
CA ALA A 278 24.47 13.80 -14.41
C ALA A 278 23.07 13.88 -13.80
N GLU A 279 22.46 15.05 -13.85
CA GLU A 279 21.04 15.25 -13.55
C GLU A 279 20.30 15.52 -14.85
N ILE A 280 19.25 14.75 -15.12
CA ILE A 280 18.44 14.88 -16.32
C ILE A 280 17.07 15.39 -15.93
N CYS A 281 16.79 16.63 -16.31
CA CYS A 281 15.56 17.36 -16.04
C CYS A 281 14.53 17.13 -17.16
N VAL A 282 13.35 16.64 -16.82
CA VAL A 282 12.26 16.47 -17.80
C VAL A 282 11.46 17.76 -17.93
N GLU A 283 11.34 18.26 -19.15
CA GLU A 283 10.46 19.38 -19.49
C GLU A 283 9.05 18.84 -19.80
N ASP A 284 8.05 19.32 -19.06
CA ASP A 284 6.67 18.86 -19.21
C ASP A 284 5.75 20.04 -19.57
N GLU A 285 4.78 19.83 -20.47
CA GLU A 285 3.93 20.93 -20.97
C GLU A 285 3.02 21.54 -19.91
N GLU A 286 2.72 20.80 -18.83
CA GLU A 286 1.99 21.31 -17.67
C GLU A 286 2.72 22.47 -16.96
N ASP A 287 4.04 22.63 -17.15
CA ASP A 287 4.84 23.74 -16.62
C ASP A 287 4.76 25.02 -17.46
N MET A 288 4.42 24.91 -18.75
CA MET A 288 4.36 26.06 -19.69
C MET A 288 3.03 26.83 -19.63
N CYS A 289 1.95 26.20 -19.16
CA CYS A 289 0.61 26.82 -19.10
C CYS A 289 0.38 27.75 -17.88
N LEU A 290 1.40 28.01 -17.05
CA LEU A 290 1.28 28.87 -15.87
C LEU A 290 1.91 30.26 -16.02
N THR A 291 2.23 30.70 -17.24
CA THR A 291 2.46 32.14 -17.45
C THR A 291 1.12 32.87 -17.28
N PRO A 292 0.96 33.78 -16.29
CA PRO A 292 -0.26 34.54 -16.20
C PRO A 292 -0.30 35.45 -17.42
N MET A 293 -1.22 35.18 -18.34
CA MET A 293 -1.65 36.21 -19.28
C MET A 293 -2.10 37.40 -18.46
N ALA A 294 -1.32 38.48 -18.49
CA ALA A 294 -1.68 39.75 -17.90
C ALA A 294 -2.90 40.28 -18.65
N SER A 295 -4.10 39.96 -18.15
CA SER A 295 -5.33 40.61 -18.58
C SER A 295 -5.26 42.11 -18.23
N PRO A 296 -5.56 43.03 -19.15
CA PRO A 296 -5.41 44.46 -18.92
C PRO A 296 -6.52 44.94 -17.98
N ARG A 297 -6.22 45.07 -16.68
CA ARG A 297 -7.12 45.73 -15.74
C ARG A 297 -6.82 47.22 -15.74
N LEU A 298 -7.72 47.98 -16.37
CA LEU A 298 -7.87 49.41 -16.20
C LEU A 298 -8.12 49.70 -14.71
N SER A 299 -7.10 50.21 -14.01
CA SER A 299 -7.21 50.75 -12.66
C SER A 299 -6.97 52.25 -12.72
N LEU A 300 -8.06 53.01 -12.63
CA LEU A 300 -8.05 54.45 -12.44
C LEU A 300 -7.63 54.75 -10.99
N THR A 301 -6.36 55.08 -10.78
CA THR A 301 -5.92 55.77 -9.55
C THR A 301 -4.96 56.88 -9.94
N LYS A 302 -5.39 58.14 -9.72
CA LYS A 302 -4.54 59.33 -9.86
C LYS A 302 -3.40 59.23 -8.85
N SER A 303 -2.18 59.09 -9.37
CA SER A 303 -0.93 59.25 -8.64
C SER A 303 -0.13 60.34 -9.34
N VAL A 304 0.38 61.30 -8.57
CA VAL A 304 1.01 62.54 -9.03
C VAL A 304 2.44 62.23 -9.49
N SER A 305 2.80 62.62 -10.72
CA SER A 305 4.13 62.45 -11.28
C SER A 305 5.13 63.43 -10.65
N PHE A 306 6.20 62.91 -10.06
CA PHE A 306 7.45 63.66 -9.88
C PHE A 306 8.45 63.21 -10.94
N GLY A 307 9.06 64.21 -11.58
CA GLY A 307 10.21 64.23 -12.51
C GLY A 307 10.84 62.93 -13.01
N SER A 308 11.05 62.90 -14.32
CA SER A 308 11.93 62.00 -15.08
C SER A 308 13.22 61.61 -14.35
N LEU A 309 13.48 60.29 -14.27
CA LEU A 309 14.77 59.72 -13.88
C LEU A 309 15.86 60.00 -14.95
N PRO A 310 17.13 60.17 -14.53
CA PRO A 310 18.24 60.51 -15.42
C PRO A 310 18.64 59.33 -16.34
N PRO A 311 19.34 59.57 -17.47
CA PRO A 311 19.61 58.58 -18.52
C PRO A 311 20.67 57.51 -18.18
N TYR A 312 20.92 57.22 -16.91
CA TYR A 312 21.89 56.22 -16.48
C TYR A 312 21.27 55.26 -15.45
N ALA A 313 20.41 54.37 -15.94
CA ALA A 313 20.07 53.13 -15.26
C ALA A 313 19.88 52.02 -16.31
N VAL A 314 20.92 51.80 -17.12
CA VAL A 314 21.09 50.54 -17.83
C VAL A 314 21.89 49.66 -16.89
N HIS A 315 21.20 48.71 -16.25
CA HIS A 315 21.66 47.37 -15.83
C HIS A 315 20.71 46.85 -14.75
N ASP A 316 19.51 46.44 -15.19
CA ASP A 316 18.71 45.48 -14.43
C ASP A 316 19.16 44.08 -14.86
N PRO A 317 19.74 43.23 -13.97
CA PRO A 317 20.16 41.88 -14.32
C PRO A 317 18.96 40.92 -14.25
N ALA A 318 17.85 41.29 -14.88
CA ALA A 318 16.64 40.49 -14.96
C ALA A 318 16.28 40.29 -16.43
N ASN A 319 17.13 39.54 -17.15
CA ASN A 319 16.81 38.81 -18.38
C ASN A 319 18.09 38.13 -18.93
N LYS A 320 18.60 37.12 -18.21
CA LYS A 320 19.37 36.08 -18.89
C LYS A 320 18.35 35.22 -19.63
N ALA A 321 18.17 35.49 -20.92
CA ALA A 321 17.51 34.58 -21.83
C ALA A 321 18.16 33.19 -21.69
N LEU A 322 17.33 32.16 -21.48
CA LEU A 322 17.73 30.76 -21.45
C LEU A 322 18.51 30.44 -22.74
N PRO A 323 19.71 29.82 -22.69
CA PRO A 323 20.45 29.48 -23.90
C PRO A 323 19.62 28.53 -24.76
N SER A 324 19.57 28.79 -26.06
CA SER A 324 18.91 27.94 -27.05
C SER A 324 19.40 26.49 -26.92
N HIS A 325 18.48 25.58 -26.66
CA HIS A 325 18.73 24.16 -26.39
C HIS A 325 19.08 23.39 -27.68
N GLU A 326 20.37 23.28 -27.99
CA GLU A 326 20.87 22.39 -29.05
C GLU A 326 20.64 20.91 -28.68
N GLU A 327 20.38 20.08 -29.69
CA GLU A 327 20.19 18.64 -29.50
C GLU A 327 21.52 17.93 -29.25
N VAL A 328 21.59 17.10 -28.19
CA VAL A 328 22.77 16.28 -27.91
C VAL A 328 22.78 15.10 -28.90
N LYS A 329 23.79 15.06 -29.76
CA LYS A 329 23.97 13.98 -30.76
C LYS A 329 24.96 12.92 -30.31
N ASP A 330 25.97 13.32 -29.54
CA ASP A 330 27.01 12.46 -29.00
C ASP A 330 27.22 12.79 -27.52
N LEU A 331 26.80 11.86 -26.66
CA LEU A 331 26.89 11.98 -25.22
C LEU A 331 28.34 11.87 -24.73
N CYS A 332 29.18 11.04 -25.36
CA CYS A 332 30.59 10.89 -25.00
C CYS A 332 31.35 12.19 -25.24
N ALA A 333 31.16 12.82 -26.40
CA ALA A 333 31.77 14.12 -26.71
C ALA A 333 31.31 15.22 -25.74
N SER A 334 30.01 15.24 -25.41
CA SER A 334 29.43 16.22 -24.48
C SER A 334 30.01 16.07 -23.07
N ILE A 335 30.14 14.84 -22.57
CA ILE A 335 30.77 14.54 -21.28
C ILE A 335 32.24 14.96 -21.29
N GLN A 336 32.99 14.60 -22.34
CA GLN A 336 34.41 14.92 -22.45
C GLN A 336 34.66 16.44 -22.42
N GLN A 337 33.77 17.24 -22.99
CA GLN A 337 33.88 18.71 -23.01
C GLN A 337 33.65 19.34 -21.63
N LEU A 338 32.82 18.74 -20.78
CA LEU A 338 32.32 19.36 -19.54
C LEU A 338 32.87 18.74 -18.26
N ARG A 339 33.45 17.54 -18.31
CA ARG A 339 33.97 16.81 -17.15
C ARG A 339 34.90 17.62 -16.25
N ASP A 340 35.75 18.46 -16.85
CA ASP A 340 36.78 19.21 -16.11
C ASP A 340 36.20 20.50 -15.50
N ARG A 341 34.94 20.83 -15.81
CA ARG A 341 34.26 22.06 -15.41
C ARG A 341 33.25 21.85 -14.28
N ALA A 342 32.70 20.65 -14.11
CA ALA A 342 31.79 20.33 -13.02
C ALA A 342 31.80 18.84 -12.68
N SER A 343 31.61 18.53 -11.39
CA SER A 343 31.44 17.15 -10.89
C SER A 343 30.11 16.52 -11.34
N THR A 344 29.09 17.34 -11.60
CA THR A 344 27.78 16.92 -12.09
C THR A 344 27.36 17.77 -13.29
N ILE A 345 26.90 17.11 -14.36
CA ILE A 345 26.43 17.78 -15.58
C ILE A 345 24.90 17.71 -15.63
N GLY A 346 24.25 18.81 -16.01
CA GLY A 346 22.81 18.85 -16.23
C GLY A 346 22.46 18.60 -17.70
N PHE A 347 21.39 17.87 -17.97
CA PHE A 347 20.76 17.79 -19.29
C PHE A 347 19.26 18.08 -19.16
N SER A 348 18.61 18.50 -20.24
CA SER A 348 17.14 18.53 -20.29
C SER A 348 16.59 17.54 -21.30
N LEU A 349 15.50 16.87 -20.95
CA LEU A 349 14.72 16.01 -21.83
C LEU A 349 13.48 16.80 -22.25
N ASP A 350 13.41 17.17 -23.54
CA ASP A 350 12.34 18.02 -24.04
C ASP A 350 11.01 17.26 -24.26
N ASN A 351 9.95 18.01 -24.59
CA ASN A 351 8.64 17.44 -24.92
C ASN A 351 8.61 16.60 -26.22
N LYS A 352 9.69 16.61 -27.00
CA LYS A 352 9.87 15.78 -28.21
C LYS A 352 10.73 14.55 -27.92
N ASN A 353 10.96 14.22 -26.64
CA ASN A 353 11.75 13.08 -26.21
C ASN A 353 13.20 13.12 -26.72
N LYS A 354 13.77 14.33 -26.80
CA LYS A 354 15.16 14.54 -27.23
C LYS A 354 15.97 15.13 -26.09
N LEU A 355 17.19 14.60 -25.94
CA LEU A 355 18.15 15.13 -24.98
C LEU A 355 18.72 16.44 -25.51
N ARG A 356 18.68 17.48 -24.68
CA ARG A 356 19.09 18.85 -24.98
C ARG A 356 20.32 19.26 -24.18
N SER A 357 20.95 20.35 -24.64
CA SER A 357 22.23 20.92 -24.21
C SER A 357 22.64 20.59 -22.78
N ALA A 358 23.86 20.12 -22.66
CA ALA A 358 24.51 19.92 -21.37
C ALA A 358 24.83 21.28 -20.71
N TYR A 359 24.37 21.50 -19.47
CA TYR A 359 24.65 22.68 -18.66
C TYR A 359 25.42 22.30 -17.39
N LEU A 360 26.17 23.24 -16.84
CA LEU A 360 26.92 23.02 -15.61
C LEU A 360 25.97 23.11 -14.40
N ILE A 361 26.06 22.16 -13.48
CA ILE A 361 25.40 22.24 -12.18
C ILE A 361 26.48 22.55 -11.15
N ASP A 362 26.44 23.78 -10.62
CA ASP A 362 27.27 24.16 -9.48
C ASP A 362 26.75 23.43 -8.23
N SER A 363 27.21 22.20 -8.03
CA SER A 363 27.03 21.49 -6.77
C SER A 363 28.13 21.92 -5.81
N THR A 364 27.75 22.50 -4.66
CA THR A 364 28.67 22.80 -3.55
C THR A 364 29.26 21.55 -2.89
N GLU A 365 28.75 20.35 -3.22
CA GLU A 365 29.30 19.08 -2.76
C GLU A 365 30.15 18.45 -3.88
N ALA A 366 31.47 18.47 -3.72
CA ALA A 366 32.40 17.71 -4.55
C ALA A 366 32.28 16.21 -4.22
N TYR A 367 31.20 15.57 -4.69
CA TYR A 367 31.06 14.12 -4.67
C TYR A 367 31.88 13.53 -5.83
N ILE A 368 33.00 12.90 -5.51
CA ILE A 368 33.86 12.19 -6.46
C ILE A 368 33.80 10.70 -6.09
N PRO A 369 32.81 9.95 -6.59
CA PRO A 369 32.78 8.51 -6.40
C PRO A 369 33.94 7.87 -7.16
N THR A 370 34.42 6.73 -6.68
CA THR A 370 35.35 5.92 -7.45
C THR A 370 34.58 5.13 -8.50
N SER A 371 35.25 4.74 -9.60
CA SER A 371 34.65 3.91 -10.67
C SER A 371 34.25 2.50 -10.19
N GLU A 372 34.66 2.11 -8.99
CA GLU A 372 34.34 0.81 -8.42
C GLU A 372 32.97 0.81 -7.73
N SER A 373 32.14 -0.16 -8.09
CA SER A 373 30.83 -0.39 -7.47
C SER A 373 30.77 -1.70 -6.67
N VAL A 374 29.86 -1.79 -5.71
CA VAL A 374 29.53 -3.00 -4.95
C VAL A 374 28.02 -3.23 -4.98
N SER A 375 27.58 -4.49 -5.06
CA SER A 375 26.15 -4.83 -5.07
C SER A 375 25.55 -4.88 -3.67
N LEU A 376 24.21 -4.78 -3.58
CA LEU A 376 23.49 -4.95 -2.32
C LEU A 376 23.72 -6.34 -1.72
N GLU A 377 23.67 -7.40 -2.55
CA GLU A 377 23.96 -8.76 -2.11
C GLU A 377 25.35 -8.87 -1.47
N SER A 378 26.38 -8.35 -2.14
CA SER A 378 27.75 -8.32 -1.62
C SER A 378 27.86 -7.52 -0.33
N LEU A 379 27.11 -6.43 -0.17
CA LEU A 379 27.11 -5.64 1.07
C LEU A 379 26.47 -6.38 2.26
N LEU A 380 25.42 -7.17 2.00
CA LEU A 380 24.75 -7.96 3.02
C LEU A 380 25.61 -9.18 3.43
N GLU A 381 26.25 -9.82 2.46
CA GLU A 381 27.07 -11.01 2.69
C GLU A 381 28.46 -10.69 3.23
N HIS A 382 29.12 -9.69 2.63
CA HIS A 382 30.50 -9.29 2.88
C HIS A 382 30.61 -7.79 3.26
N PRO A 383 30.11 -7.38 4.45
CA PRO A 383 30.16 -5.98 4.86
C PRO A 383 31.59 -5.43 4.92
N PRO A 384 31.81 -4.17 4.49
CA PRO A 384 33.14 -3.57 4.42
C PRO A 384 33.80 -3.47 5.81
N LEU A 385 35.14 -3.54 5.84
CA LEU A 385 35.91 -3.37 7.06
C LEU A 385 36.16 -1.88 7.31
N VAL A 386 35.65 -1.38 8.43
CA VAL A 386 35.93 -0.02 8.93
C VAL A 386 36.61 -0.16 10.28
N ASN A 387 37.83 0.37 10.41
CA ASN A 387 38.66 0.25 11.63
C ASN A 387 38.81 -1.20 12.12
N GLY A 388 38.98 -2.15 11.20
CA GLY A 388 39.15 -3.58 11.50
C GLY A 388 37.87 -4.32 11.91
N ARG A 389 36.69 -3.67 11.86
CA ARG A 389 35.39 -4.29 12.16
C ARG A 389 34.50 -4.30 10.92
N ARG A 390 33.72 -5.38 10.74
CA ARG A 390 32.70 -5.45 9.68
C ARG A 390 31.60 -4.43 9.96
N CYS A 391 31.48 -3.44 9.09
CA CYS A 391 30.47 -2.38 9.16
C CYS A 391 29.22 -2.84 8.42
N LYS A 392 28.27 -3.45 9.16
CA LYS A 392 26.96 -3.84 8.62
C LYS A 392 26.06 -2.61 8.45
N LEU A 393 25.13 -2.71 7.50
CA LEU A 393 24.06 -1.73 7.34
C LEU A 393 23.25 -1.61 8.63
N SER A 394 23.14 -0.39 9.13
CA SER A 394 22.28 -0.06 10.26
C SER A 394 20.81 -0.32 9.91
N MET A 395 19.97 -0.49 10.92
CA MET A 395 18.52 -0.64 10.72
C MET A 395 17.92 0.55 9.97
N LYS A 396 18.41 1.77 10.25
CA LYS A 396 18.02 3.00 9.55
C LYS A 396 18.32 2.92 8.05
N GLU A 397 19.54 2.52 7.68
CA GLU A 397 19.95 2.39 6.28
C GLU A 397 19.13 1.32 5.57
N ARG A 398 18.92 0.17 6.21
CA ARG A 398 18.10 -0.93 5.65
C ARG A 398 16.65 -0.51 5.40
N TYR A 399 16.04 0.23 6.32
CA TYR A 399 14.68 0.75 6.14
C TYR A 399 14.61 1.80 5.02
N SER A 400 15.59 2.70 4.97
CA SER A 400 15.69 3.71 3.90
C SER A 400 15.83 3.05 2.52
N LEU A 401 16.66 2.01 2.42
CA LEU A 401 16.83 1.22 1.19
C LEU A 401 15.55 0.46 0.84
N ALA A 402 14.89 -0.17 1.80
CA ALA A 402 13.65 -0.91 1.56
C ALA A 402 12.57 -0.01 0.96
N LEU A 403 12.40 1.21 1.51
CA LEU A 403 11.50 2.21 0.97
C LEU A 403 11.93 2.69 -0.43
N THR A 404 13.23 2.89 -0.64
CA THR A 404 13.79 3.32 -1.93
C THR A 404 13.56 2.27 -3.02
N LEU A 405 13.79 0.99 -2.71
CA LEU A 405 13.54 -0.13 -3.62
C LEU A 405 12.05 -0.30 -3.88
N ALA A 406 11.20 -0.32 -2.85
CA ALA A 406 9.76 -0.47 -3.01
C ALA A 406 9.17 0.61 -3.93
N SER A 407 9.54 1.88 -3.72
CA SER A 407 9.13 2.98 -4.60
C SER A 407 9.69 2.84 -6.01
N SER A 408 11.00 2.58 -6.14
CA SER A 408 11.68 2.54 -7.44
C SER A 408 11.24 1.40 -8.32
N VAL A 409 11.05 0.22 -7.75
CA VAL A 409 10.53 -0.95 -8.45
C VAL A 409 9.14 -0.66 -9.01
N LEU A 410 8.27 0.02 -8.27
CA LEU A 410 6.91 0.33 -8.74
C LEU A 410 6.87 1.36 -9.87
N TYR A 411 7.77 2.35 -9.98
CA TYR A 411 7.79 3.24 -11.15
C TYR A 411 8.71 2.78 -12.30
N LEU A 412 9.67 1.90 -12.03
CA LEU A 412 10.56 1.33 -13.05
C LEU A 412 10.08 0.00 -13.63
N ASN A 413 9.01 -0.60 -13.08
CA ASN A 413 8.43 -1.81 -13.65
C ASN A 413 8.15 -1.64 -15.15
N SER A 414 8.38 -2.67 -15.95
CA SER A 414 8.17 -2.64 -17.42
C SER A 414 8.92 -1.50 -18.15
N THR A 415 10.00 -0.97 -17.57
CA THR A 415 10.95 -0.10 -18.27
C THR A 415 12.22 -0.89 -18.61
N PRO A 416 13.01 -0.47 -19.62
CA PRO A 416 14.28 -1.13 -19.94
C PRO A 416 15.32 -1.04 -18.83
N TRP A 417 15.13 -0.15 -17.84
CA TRP A 417 16.02 -0.08 -16.69
C TRP A 417 15.91 -1.35 -15.84
N LEU A 418 14.70 -1.74 -15.44
CA LEU A 418 14.49 -2.82 -14.48
C LEU A 418 14.15 -4.14 -15.19
N ALA A 419 15.06 -5.12 -15.08
CA ALA A 419 14.81 -6.48 -15.54
C ALA A 419 13.63 -7.12 -14.77
N SER A 420 12.90 -8.03 -15.44
CA SER A 420 11.77 -8.74 -14.81
C SER A 420 12.20 -9.66 -13.66
N GLU A 421 13.42 -10.18 -13.72
CA GLU A 421 14.04 -11.11 -12.77
C GLU A 421 15.20 -10.45 -12.01
N TRP A 422 15.09 -9.15 -11.74
CA TRP A 422 16.11 -8.42 -10.99
C TRP A 422 16.35 -9.04 -9.60
N THR A 423 17.56 -8.83 -9.08
CA THR A 423 18.00 -9.33 -7.77
C THR A 423 18.77 -8.27 -7.00
N ALA A 424 19.14 -8.56 -5.75
CA ALA A 424 20.04 -7.70 -4.98
C ALA A 424 21.42 -7.51 -5.63
N ARG A 425 21.79 -8.30 -6.65
CA ARG A 425 23.03 -8.11 -7.44
C ARG A 425 22.96 -6.89 -8.36
N ASP A 426 21.78 -6.57 -8.83
CA ASP A 426 21.55 -5.50 -9.81
C ASP A 426 21.48 -4.11 -9.17
N ILE A 427 21.41 -4.07 -7.84
CA ILE A 427 21.41 -2.85 -7.04
C ILE A 427 22.85 -2.52 -6.64
N LEU A 428 23.41 -1.46 -7.23
CA LEU A 428 24.83 -1.12 -7.12
C LEU A 428 25.03 0.16 -6.30
N PHE A 429 26.13 0.22 -5.57
CA PHE A 429 26.56 1.38 -4.80
C PHE A 429 27.99 1.73 -5.16
N HIS A 430 28.29 3.02 -5.31
CA HIS A 430 29.67 3.45 -5.58
C HIS A 430 30.52 3.39 -4.30
N ARG A 431 31.78 3.00 -4.46
CA ARG A 431 32.77 3.15 -3.42
C ARG A 431 33.19 4.62 -3.31
N THR A 432 33.58 5.02 -2.11
CA THR A 432 34.05 6.37 -1.84
C THR A 432 35.51 6.35 -1.41
N SER A 433 36.20 7.47 -1.56
CA SER A 433 37.55 7.67 -1.03
C SER A 433 37.58 7.83 0.50
N ASN A 434 36.42 7.89 1.17
CA ASN A 434 36.32 8.06 2.61
C ASN A 434 36.43 6.71 3.33
N THR A 435 37.53 6.51 4.06
CA THR A 435 37.80 5.27 4.81
C THR A 435 36.80 4.99 5.93
N LEU A 436 36.10 6.01 6.46
CA LEU A 436 35.06 5.87 7.48
C LEU A 436 33.70 5.49 6.88
N ARG A 437 33.48 5.79 5.60
CA ARG A 437 32.26 5.47 4.85
C ARG A 437 32.65 4.97 3.46
N PRO A 438 33.21 3.76 3.36
CA PRO A 438 33.82 3.27 2.12
C PRO A 438 32.82 3.07 0.98
N VAL A 439 31.51 3.06 1.27
CA VAL A 439 30.43 2.87 0.31
C VAL A 439 29.36 3.93 0.54
N ASP A 440 28.89 4.54 -0.54
CA ASP A 440 27.76 5.47 -0.50
C ASP A 440 26.43 4.70 -0.59
N ILE A 441 25.82 4.46 0.56
CA ILE A 441 24.55 3.75 0.68
C ILE A 441 23.34 4.65 0.38
N GLU A 442 23.52 5.97 0.37
CA GLU A 442 22.42 6.92 0.17
C GLU A 442 21.99 6.99 -1.30
N ARG A 443 22.86 6.59 -2.23
CA ARG A 443 22.64 6.63 -3.67
C ARG A 443 22.78 5.25 -4.30
N PRO A 444 21.78 4.36 -4.16
CA PRO A 444 21.71 3.13 -4.94
C PRO A 444 21.51 3.43 -6.42
N TYR A 445 22.14 2.65 -7.28
CA TYR A 445 22.04 2.73 -8.73
C TYR A 445 21.60 1.40 -9.32
N LEU A 446 20.97 1.48 -10.49
CA LEU A 446 20.62 0.34 -11.30
C LEU A 446 21.23 0.51 -12.68
N CYS A 447 22.01 -0.47 -13.12
CA CYS A 447 22.59 -0.51 -14.46
C CYS A 447 21.75 -1.46 -15.32
N PRO A 448 21.17 -1.01 -16.45
CA PRO A 448 20.55 -1.92 -17.41
C PRO A 448 21.58 -2.95 -17.86
N MET A 449 21.18 -4.21 -17.98
CA MET A 449 21.99 -5.18 -18.71
C MET A 449 22.03 -4.73 -20.17
N MET A 450 23.23 -4.50 -20.70
CA MET A 450 23.40 -4.36 -22.15
C MET A 450 23.10 -5.74 -22.75
N ASP A 451 22.09 -5.83 -23.61
CA ASP A 451 21.84 -7.02 -24.43
C ASP A 451 23.09 -7.32 -25.25
N GLU A 452 23.93 -8.22 -24.76
CA GLU A 452 24.78 -9.01 -25.65
C GLU A 452 23.82 -9.85 -26.51
N CYS A 453 23.77 -9.50 -27.79
CA CYS A 453 23.08 -10.21 -28.86
C CYS A 453 22.94 -11.72 -28.59
N SER A 454 21.81 -12.13 -28.02
CA SER A 454 21.40 -13.53 -27.96
C SER A 454 20.90 -13.91 -29.35
N LYS A 455 21.86 -14.32 -30.19
CA LYS A 455 21.57 -15.04 -31.42
C LYS A 455 20.77 -16.30 -31.09
N GLY A 456 19.49 -16.30 -31.46
CA GLY A 456 18.73 -17.48 -31.83
C GLY A 456 18.28 -18.42 -30.71
N ALA A 457 17.05 -18.23 -30.24
CA ALA A 457 16.16 -19.34 -29.95
C ALA A 457 14.78 -19.02 -30.54
N PRO A 458 14.11 -19.96 -31.23
CA PRO A 458 12.79 -19.71 -31.79
C PRO A 458 11.79 -19.53 -30.65
N ASN A 459 10.98 -18.47 -30.74
CA ASN A 459 9.82 -18.23 -29.90
C ASN A 459 8.96 -19.51 -29.84
N SER A 460 8.98 -20.22 -28.73
CA SER A 460 7.88 -21.12 -28.38
C SER A 460 6.78 -20.28 -27.73
N PRO A 461 5.53 -20.36 -28.20
CA PRO A 461 4.42 -19.70 -27.54
C PRO A 461 3.95 -20.61 -26.41
N ASN A 462 4.71 -20.70 -25.31
CA ASN A 462 4.16 -21.20 -24.07
C ASN A 462 3.56 -20.04 -23.30
N ALA A 463 2.25 -19.88 -23.51
CA ALA A 463 1.36 -19.13 -22.65
C ALA A 463 1.34 -19.75 -21.24
N GLY A 464 2.36 -19.43 -20.43
CA GLY A 464 2.27 -19.47 -18.98
C GLY A 464 1.76 -18.12 -18.49
N ALA A 465 0.86 -18.11 -17.51
CA ALA A 465 0.28 -16.91 -16.92
C ALA A 465 1.31 -15.78 -16.72
N SER A 466 0.90 -14.53 -16.92
CA SER A 466 1.75 -13.34 -16.72
C SER A 466 2.09 -13.16 -15.24
N ILE A 467 3.03 -13.95 -14.74
CA ILE A 467 3.46 -13.91 -13.35
C ILE A 467 4.30 -12.64 -13.11
N ASN A 468 3.98 -11.86 -12.07
CA ASN A 468 4.73 -10.66 -11.70
C ASN A 468 6.05 -11.00 -10.99
N LYS A 469 7.04 -11.47 -11.75
CA LYS A 469 8.40 -11.80 -11.25
C LYS A 469 9.05 -10.63 -10.49
N VAL A 470 8.78 -9.40 -10.92
CA VAL A 470 9.25 -8.16 -10.30
C VAL A 470 8.82 -8.04 -8.83
N LEU A 471 7.59 -8.46 -8.48
CA LEU A 471 7.09 -8.42 -7.10
C LEU A 471 7.69 -9.54 -6.24
N SER A 472 7.94 -10.72 -6.81
CA SER A 472 8.64 -11.78 -6.09
C SER A 472 10.06 -11.37 -5.71
N ALA A 473 10.78 -10.73 -6.64
CA ALA A 473 12.10 -10.17 -6.37
C ALA A 473 12.04 -9.11 -5.26
N LEU A 474 11.05 -8.21 -5.31
CA LEU A 474 10.84 -7.21 -4.27
C LEU A 474 10.55 -7.84 -2.90
N ALA A 475 9.72 -8.89 -2.84
CA ALA A 475 9.42 -9.60 -1.61
C ALA A 475 10.69 -10.13 -0.92
N ILE A 476 11.56 -10.78 -1.70
CA ILE A 476 12.84 -11.29 -1.22
C ILE A 476 13.74 -10.15 -0.77
N SER A 477 13.94 -9.11 -1.59
CA SER A 477 14.81 -7.99 -1.22
C SER A 477 14.33 -7.24 0.03
N LEU A 478 13.02 -7.13 0.26
CA LEU A 478 12.47 -6.54 1.48
C LEU A 478 12.81 -7.39 2.72
N LEU A 479 12.73 -8.72 2.62
CA LEU A 479 13.14 -9.62 3.70
C LEU A 479 14.65 -9.55 3.95
N GLU A 480 15.46 -9.59 2.88
CA GLU A 480 16.91 -9.49 2.98
C GLU A 480 17.36 -8.19 3.67
N LEU A 481 16.72 -7.08 3.33
CA LEU A 481 16.96 -5.79 4.00
C LEU A 481 16.44 -5.80 5.45
N TYR A 482 15.25 -6.34 5.72
CA TYR A 482 14.68 -6.36 7.06
C TYR A 482 15.52 -7.18 8.06
N PHE A 483 16.06 -8.32 7.63
CA PHE A 483 16.90 -9.18 8.47
C PHE A 483 18.40 -8.88 8.34
N GLY A 484 18.81 -8.20 7.28
CA GLY A 484 20.23 -7.88 7.04
C GLY A 484 21.05 -9.13 6.70
N THR A 485 20.43 -10.10 6.02
CA THR A 485 21.03 -11.35 5.57
C THR A 485 20.51 -11.69 4.18
N THR A 486 21.31 -12.35 3.36
CA THR A 486 20.88 -12.81 2.04
C THR A 486 19.90 -13.97 2.16
N ALA A 487 19.02 -14.12 1.16
CA ALA A 487 18.07 -15.21 1.08
C ALA A 487 18.76 -16.58 0.98
N GLU A 488 19.90 -16.63 0.27
CA GLU A 488 20.75 -17.82 0.18
C GLU A 488 21.26 -18.25 1.56
N LYS A 489 21.78 -17.30 2.33
CA LYS A 489 22.27 -17.59 3.69
C LYS A 489 21.16 -18.00 4.64
N TYR A 490 19.98 -17.37 4.54
CA TYR A 490 18.82 -17.78 5.31
C TYR A 490 18.42 -19.23 4.99
N ARG A 491 18.37 -19.56 3.69
CA ARG A 491 18.06 -20.91 3.21
C ARG A 491 19.04 -21.96 3.75
N MET A 492 20.35 -21.66 3.73
CA MET A 492 21.38 -22.56 4.25
C MET A 492 21.27 -22.82 5.77
N LEU A 493 20.70 -21.88 6.52
CA LEU A 493 20.57 -21.99 7.98
C LEU A 493 19.29 -22.72 8.41
N GLU A 494 18.20 -22.62 7.64
CA GLU A 494 16.92 -23.24 8.00
C GLU A 494 16.61 -24.55 7.25
N ILE A 495 17.15 -24.74 6.03
CA ILE A 495 16.88 -25.93 5.21
C ILE A 495 18.08 -26.89 5.33
N GLU A 496 18.22 -27.54 6.49
CA GLU A 496 19.03 -28.76 6.61
C GLU A 496 18.35 -29.88 5.82
N GLY A 497 18.75 -30.15 4.56
CA GLY A 497 18.43 -31.46 3.98
C GLY A 497 18.24 -31.65 2.48
N ASP A 498 18.58 -30.70 1.59
CA ASP A 498 18.66 -31.10 0.17
C ASP A 498 19.76 -30.35 -0.58
N VAL A 499 20.69 -31.13 -1.14
CA VAL A 499 21.75 -30.63 -2.02
C VAL A 499 21.10 -30.38 -3.38
N ALA A 500 20.31 -29.31 -3.48
CA ALA A 500 19.81 -28.84 -4.76
C ALA A 500 20.96 -28.17 -5.52
N ASP A 501 21.11 -28.56 -6.78
CA ASP A 501 22.10 -28.04 -7.73
C ASP A 501 22.03 -26.49 -7.80
N PRO A 502 23.16 -25.76 -7.52
CA PRO A 502 23.21 -24.29 -7.50
C PRO A 502 22.85 -23.63 -8.84
N CYS A 503 22.71 -24.39 -9.93
CA CYS A 503 22.26 -23.89 -11.22
C CYS A 503 20.73 -23.71 -11.36
N THR A 504 19.92 -24.14 -10.38
CA THR A 504 18.43 -24.08 -10.45
C THR A 504 17.81 -23.08 -9.45
N ASP A 505 18.55 -22.00 -9.16
CA ASP A 505 18.30 -21.07 -8.04
C ASP A 505 17.46 -19.83 -8.37
N GLN A 506 17.16 -19.60 -9.66
CA GLN A 506 16.42 -18.42 -10.12
C GLN A 506 14.97 -18.70 -10.51
N ASP A 507 14.42 -19.89 -10.19
CA ASP A 507 13.01 -20.17 -10.46
C ASP A 507 12.11 -19.20 -9.63
N PRO A 508 11.33 -18.33 -10.29
CA PRO A 508 10.49 -17.36 -9.60
C PRO A 508 9.49 -18.00 -8.63
N LEU A 509 9.02 -19.22 -8.93
CA LEU A 509 8.11 -19.95 -8.03
C LEU A 509 8.82 -20.35 -6.74
N LYS A 510 10.06 -20.85 -6.83
CA LYS A 510 10.86 -21.20 -5.65
C LYS A 510 11.18 -19.98 -4.79
N LEU A 511 11.49 -18.84 -5.42
CA LEU A 511 11.72 -17.58 -4.71
C LEU A 511 10.46 -17.10 -3.99
N CYS A 512 9.29 -17.21 -4.63
CA CYS A 512 8.02 -16.86 -4.00
C CYS A 512 7.70 -17.77 -2.79
N VAL A 513 7.92 -19.08 -2.92
CA VAL A 513 7.76 -20.04 -1.82
C VAL A 513 8.74 -19.72 -0.68
N LEU A 514 10.00 -19.41 -0.99
CA LEU A 514 11.00 -19.01 -0.01
C LEU A 514 10.57 -17.74 0.74
N ALA A 515 10.09 -16.72 0.04
CA ALA A 515 9.60 -15.49 0.65
C ALA A 515 8.42 -15.74 1.59
N TYR A 516 7.48 -16.61 1.19
CA TYR A 516 6.34 -16.99 2.01
C TYR A 516 6.76 -17.73 3.29
N THR A 517 7.60 -18.76 3.16
CA THR A 517 8.10 -19.54 4.29
C THR A 517 8.91 -18.65 5.25
N TRP A 518 9.77 -17.80 4.72
CA TRP A 518 10.56 -16.86 5.52
C TRP A 518 9.65 -15.90 6.29
N MET A 519 8.68 -15.27 5.61
CA MET A 519 7.72 -14.37 6.25
C MET A 519 6.90 -15.07 7.34
N TYR A 520 6.52 -16.34 7.11
CA TYR A 520 5.74 -17.12 8.07
C TYR A 520 6.55 -17.50 9.31
N ASN A 521 7.76 -18.05 9.11
CA ASN A 521 8.66 -18.47 10.18
C ASN A 521 9.07 -17.28 11.06
N GLU A 522 9.36 -16.14 10.43
CA GLU A 522 9.78 -14.92 11.12
C GLU A 522 8.61 -13.96 11.42
N SER A 523 7.37 -14.45 11.39
CA SER A 523 6.18 -13.63 11.66
C SER A 523 6.16 -13.04 13.08
N GLY A 524 6.92 -13.57 14.04
CA GLY A 524 7.10 -12.93 15.35
C GLY A 524 8.06 -11.73 15.33
N ASN A 525 9.00 -11.71 14.39
CA ASN A 525 10.10 -10.76 14.32
C ASN A 525 9.89 -9.68 13.24
N LEU A 526 8.98 -9.91 12.28
CA LEU A 526 8.59 -8.93 11.26
C LEU A 526 7.62 -7.88 11.79
N SER A 527 7.93 -6.62 11.51
CA SER A 527 7.01 -5.51 11.72
C SER A 527 5.74 -5.68 10.87
N ALA A 528 4.65 -5.04 11.30
CA ALA A 528 3.39 -5.10 10.59
C ALA A 528 3.49 -4.53 9.17
N ALA A 529 4.26 -3.45 8.96
CA ALA A 529 4.38 -2.84 7.64
C ALA A 529 5.17 -3.73 6.67
N PHE A 530 6.33 -4.27 7.09
CA PHE A 530 7.11 -5.18 6.26
C PHE A 530 6.34 -6.47 5.95
N ARG A 531 5.64 -7.04 6.94
CA ARG A 531 4.80 -8.22 6.73
C ARG A 531 3.69 -7.95 5.72
N ASN A 532 3.01 -6.80 5.82
CA ASN A 532 1.97 -6.44 4.87
C ASN A 532 2.53 -6.24 3.47
N ALA A 533 3.66 -5.53 3.35
CA ALA A 533 4.33 -5.29 2.08
C ALA A 533 4.76 -6.60 1.39
N VAL A 534 5.42 -7.50 2.13
CA VAL A 534 5.86 -8.81 1.63
C VAL A 534 4.67 -9.68 1.25
N ARG A 535 3.62 -9.73 2.10
CA ARG A 535 2.38 -10.46 1.81
C ARG A 535 1.73 -9.98 0.51
N HIS A 536 1.64 -8.66 0.31
CA HIS A 536 1.06 -8.09 -0.90
C HIS A 536 1.89 -8.42 -2.14
N CYS A 537 3.22 -8.42 -2.03
CA CYS A 537 4.10 -8.82 -3.12
C CYS A 537 3.90 -10.30 -3.51
N ILE A 538 3.80 -11.21 -2.53
CA ILE A 538 3.58 -12.64 -2.74
C ILE A 538 2.20 -12.91 -3.36
N HIS A 539 1.17 -12.21 -2.88
CA HIS A 539 -0.18 -12.31 -3.43
C HIS A 539 -0.22 -11.84 -4.89
N GLY A 540 0.39 -10.68 -5.17
CA GLY A 540 0.50 -10.12 -6.51
C GLY A 540 1.31 -10.97 -7.50
N PHE A 541 2.12 -11.91 -7.00
CA PHE A 541 2.78 -12.91 -7.82
C PHE A 541 1.86 -14.11 -8.13
N SER A 542 0.99 -14.49 -7.18
CA SER A 542 0.17 -15.71 -7.25
C SER A 542 -1.15 -15.52 -8.02
N GLU A 543 -1.66 -14.29 -8.07
CA GLU A 543 -2.89 -13.95 -8.81
C GLU A 543 -2.65 -13.84 -10.31
N HIS A 544 -3.49 -14.50 -11.11
CA HIS A 544 -3.37 -14.51 -12.57
C HIS A 544 -3.77 -13.17 -13.21
N ASP A 545 -4.59 -12.37 -12.51
CA ASP A 545 -5.06 -11.05 -12.95
C ASP A 545 -4.24 -9.89 -12.36
N ALA A 546 -3.31 -10.17 -11.44
CA ALA A 546 -2.44 -9.14 -10.89
C ALA A 546 -1.47 -8.66 -11.97
N ASN A 547 -1.43 -7.36 -12.22
CA ASN A 547 -0.51 -6.77 -13.19
C ASN A 547 -0.16 -5.35 -12.74
N LEU A 548 1.14 -5.03 -12.63
CA LEU A 548 1.59 -3.65 -12.32
C LEU A 548 1.27 -2.64 -13.45
N GLN A 549 0.86 -3.13 -14.62
CA GLN A 549 0.28 -2.33 -15.70
C GLN A 549 -1.23 -2.12 -15.56
N ASP A 550 -1.89 -2.65 -14.52
CA ASP A 550 -3.24 -2.27 -14.14
C ASP A 550 -3.18 -1.09 -13.16
N VAL A 551 -4.04 -0.08 -13.36
CA VAL A 551 -4.01 1.16 -12.56
C VAL A 551 -4.45 0.88 -11.12
N ASP A 552 -5.47 0.05 -10.94
CA ASP A 552 -6.06 -0.24 -9.64
C ASP A 552 -5.12 -1.15 -8.84
N PHE A 553 -4.51 -2.14 -9.50
CA PHE A 553 -3.49 -2.97 -8.88
C PHE A 553 -2.22 -2.17 -8.51
N LEU A 554 -1.74 -1.28 -9.39
CA LEU A 554 -0.60 -0.41 -9.06
C LEU A 554 -0.92 0.55 -7.91
N GLN A 555 -2.15 1.07 -7.85
CA GLN A 555 -2.60 1.89 -6.72
C GLN A 555 -2.61 1.07 -5.42
N ALA A 556 -3.16 -0.14 -5.45
CA ALA A 556 -3.16 -1.06 -4.31
C ALA A 556 -1.74 -1.43 -3.87
N ALA A 557 -0.81 -1.64 -4.81
CA ALA A 557 0.60 -1.90 -4.51
C ALA A 557 1.25 -0.73 -3.76
N VAL A 558 0.98 0.52 -4.16
CA VAL A 558 1.46 1.69 -3.42
C VAL A 558 0.89 1.73 -2.00
N GLU A 559 -0.42 1.53 -1.86
CA GLU A 559 -1.11 1.63 -0.58
C GLU A 559 -0.74 0.52 0.41
N ASN A 560 -0.41 -0.68 -0.08
CA ASN A 560 -0.10 -1.83 0.75
C ASN A 560 1.40 -2.09 0.93
N ILE A 561 2.25 -1.56 0.03
CA ILE A 561 3.72 -1.74 0.09
C ILE A 561 4.40 -0.44 0.49
N VAL A 562 4.25 0.63 -0.30
CA VAL A 562 5.08 1.84 -0.13
C VAL A 562 4.64 2.69 1.05
N LEU A 563 3.34 2.98 1.19
CA LEU A 563 2.85 3.84 2.27
C LEU A 563 3.13 3.26 3.67
N PRO A 564 2.88 1.96 3.94
CA PRO A 564 3.17 1.39 5.24
C PRO A 564 4.67 1.43 5.57
N LEU A 565 5.53 1.12 4.61
CA LEU A 565 6.99 1.20 4.80
C LEU A 565 7.44 2.64 5.03
N GLN A 566 6.83 3.62 4.35
CA GLN A 566 7.12 5.03 4.53
C GLN A 566 6.71 5.52 5.92
N GLU A 567 5.52 5.14 6.39
CA GLU A 567 5.01 5.49 7.71
C GLU A 567 5.87 4.88 8.82
N GLU A 568 6.23 3.59 8.70
CA GLU A 568 7.11 2.94 9.67
C GLU A 568 8.50 3.58 9.70
N PHE A 569 9.07 3.91 8.54
CA PHE A 569 10.35 4.61 8.48
C PHE A 569 10.28 6.02 9.09
N HIS A 570 9.20 6.77 8.85
CA HIS A 570 9.00 8.07 9.49
C HIS A 570 8.86 7.94 11.01
N HIS A 571 8.12 6.94 11.49
CA HIS A 571 7.98 6.64 12.92
C HIS A 571 9.34 6.29 13.54
N PHE A 572 10.13 5.44 12.87
CA PHE A 572 11.48 5.07 13.29
C PHE A 572 12.41 6.31 13.38
N LEU A 573 12.25 7.30 12.49
CA LEU A 573 13.00 8.56 12.53
C LEU A 573 12.44 9.58 13.55
N GLY A 574 11.36 9.27 14.26
CA GLY A 574 10.69 10.21 15.17
C GLY A 574 9.99 11.38 14.47
N ARG A 575 9.69 11.25 13.17
CA ARG A 575 8.98 12.28 12.39
C ARG A 575 7.49 11.93 12.38
N THR A 576 6.68 12.63 13.18
CA THR A 576 5.22 12.47 13.13
C THR A 576 4.68 13.02 11.80
N THR A 577 3.97 12.18 11.05
CA THR A 577 3.17 12.60 9.90
C THR A 577 2.05 13.52 10.40
N THR A 578 2.10 14.79 10.02
CA THR A 578 1.09 15.80 10.36
C THR A 578 0.24 16.15 9.15
#